data_AF-A0A0B5AMK9-F1
#
_entry.id   AF-A0A0B5AMK9-F1
#
_cell.length_a   1.000
_cell.length_b   1.000
_cell.length_c   1.000
_cell.angle_alpha   90.00
_cell.angle_beta   90.00
_cell.angle_gamma   90.00
#
_symmetry.space_group_name_H-M   'P 1'
#
loop_
_entity.id
_entity.type
_entity.pdbx_description
1 polymer ?
#
loop_
_entity_poly.entity_id
_entity_poly.type
_entity_poly.pdbx_seq_one_letter_code
_entity_poly.pdbx_strand_id
1 'polypeptide(L)'
;MFTFNQTNKSYLYELEGRSRKVYAPRNHELIKVPGLAGAIITDETVDVIYHEVPVGLNVTEDEYEDVIRELQLWLLTSTSKELRFHDEPTFVWRAKVTGSLNFTKKKRLYEGTITFICADPQRYGFERDIEFENGAATVINNGSIEAQPILTADVLQDITHLDLFTGQAYMRLGQEAEVGEQPVEEFERVETDTLASLANWSVGGTTDGGAVAGNFTIRNGAFAVSSFGTGSGWHGPSVLESIAGGPLQDFQAQIRITFPTIQDGIGRAEMYLLDDQNKPVVKVAMKKTGGGAKGNTAEVILINGSDRHTLVNYATDNGRAWNNFSGLLQVERRGNVWSAYIAQVDPVTYEHHTRYRPQNFTDVENRFMNQVAVKQLHAAQSGTLPVPDMTFYHLFINKINEVVDNSPVIIARAGDQIIFNHMNKTLTINGEDAKRYKDFGATYFGIPKGESVLLIAPADKVSASLRFREAYL
;
A
#
# COMPACT_ATOMS: atom_id res chain seq x y z
N MET A 1 -15.91 -6.81 34.12
CA MET A 1 -16.51 -6.90 32.77
C MET A 1 -15.46 -6.40 31.78
N PHE A 2 -15.39 -6.99 30.58
CA PHE A 2 -14.39 -6.64 29.58
C PHE A 2 -15.06 -6.29 28.25
N THR A 3 -14.34 -5.52 27.45
CA THR A 3 -14.71 -5.18 26.08
C THR A 3 -13.68 -5.81 25.15
N PHE A 4 -14.15 -6.58 24.17
CA PHE A 4 -13.30 -7.18 23.14
C PHE A 4 -13.79 -6.76 21.76
N ASN A 5 -12.87 -6.30 20.91
CA ASN A 5 -13.21 -5.77 19.59
C ASN A 5 -14.31 -4.70 19.67
N GLN A 6 -14.14 -3.73 20.58
CA GLN A 6 -15.05 -2.59 20.84
C GLN A 6 -16.47 -2.96 21.30
N THR A 7 -16.75 -4.24 21.52
CA THR A 7 -18.08 -4.72 21.93
C THR A 7 -18.01 -5.37 23.30
N ASN A 8 -19.06 -5.23 24.09
CA ASN A 8 -19.34 -6.07 25.26
C ASN A 8 -20.67 -6.82 25.02
N LYS A 9 -20.90 -7.91 25.76
CA LYS A 9 -22.13 -8.71 25.63
C LYS A 9 -22.85 -8.73 26.97
N SER A 10 -24.09 -8.28 26.99
CA SER A 10 -24.90 -8.18 28.22
C SER A 10 -25.22 -9.53 28.86
N TYR A 11 -25.28 -10.60 28.06
CA TYR A 11 -25.48 -11.97 28.52
C TYR A 11 -24.24 -12.61 29.15
N LEU A 12 -23.07 -11.97 29.01
CA LEU A 12 -21.78 -12.45 29.52
C LEU A 12 -21.34 -11.60 30.71
N TYR A 13 -21.07 -12.24 31.84
CA TYR A 13 -20.54 -11.57 33.03
C TYR A 13 -19.25 -12.25 33.48
N GLU A 14 -18.35 -11.49 34.10
CA GLU A 14 -17.10 -12.04 34.65
C GLU A 14 -17.36 -12.71 35.99
N LEU A 15 -16.72 -13.86 36.20
CA LEU A 15 -16.68 -14.55 37.49
C LEU A 15 -15.41 -14.16 38.25
N GLU A 16 -15.40 -14.43 39.55
CA GLU A 16 -14.19 -14.29 40.38
C GLU A 16 -13.07 -15.23 39.90
N GLY A 17 -11.82 -14.88 40.23
CA GLY A 17 -10.65 -15.73 39.94
C GLY A 17 -9.92 -15.40 38.65
N ARG A 18 -10.14 -14.21 38.05
CA ARG A 18 -9.31 -13.72 36.93
C ARG A 18 -7.84 -13.69 37.35
N SER A 19 -7.03 -14.57 36.78
CA SER A 19 -5.58 -14.61 37.02
C SER A 19 -4.91 -13.52 36.21
N ARG A 20 -4.21 -12.62 36.89
CA ARG A 20 -3.49 -11.52 36.27
C ARG A 20 -2.00 -11.70 36.44
N LYS A 21 -1.30 -11.97 35.34
CA LYS A 21 0.16 -11.87 35.33
C LYS A 21 0.55 -10.39 35.44
N VAL A 22 1.45 -10.09 36.37
CA VAL A 22 1.96 -8.73 36.59
C VAL A 22 2.97 -8.33 35.52
N TYR A 23 3.69 -9.32 34.98
CA TYR A 23 4.64 -9.17 33.89
C TYR A 23 4.64 -10.44 33.04
N ALA A 24 5.07 -10.33 31.79
CA ALA A 24 5.30 -11.47 30.92
C ALA A 24 6.39 -12.40 31.46
N PRO A 25 6.27 -13.74 31.34
CA PRO A 25 7.33 -14.65 31.71
C PRO A 25 8.66 -14.26 31.04
N ARG A 26 9.75 -14.29 31.82
CA ARG A 26 11.10 -14.00 31.35
C ARG A 26 11.93 -15.27 31.44
N ASN A 27 12.47 -15.70 30.31
CA ASN A 27 13.33 -16.86 30.23
C ASN A 27 14.77 -16.41 30.02
N HIS A 28 15.72 -17.01 30.73
CA HIS A 28 17.14 -16.64 30.69
C HIS A 28 17.98 -17.81 30.19
N GLU A 29 18.88 -17.55 29.25
CA GLU A 29 19.95 -18.48 28.91
C GLU A 29 21.15 -18.26 29.85
N LEU A 30 21.69 -19.35 30.39
CA LEU A 30 22.71 -19.32 31.43
C LEU A 30 23.95 -20.12 31.01
N ILE A 31 25.12 -19.49 31.08
CA ILE A 31 26.42 -20.18 30.94
C ILE A 31 27.07 -20.34 32.31
N LYS A 32 27.49 -21.57 32.63
CA LYS A 32 28.27 -21.88 33.84
C LYS A 32 29.74 -22.03 33.47
N VAL A 33 30.61 -21.28 34.13
CA VAL A 33 32.06 -21.35 33.90
C VAL A 33 32.72 -22.18 35.00
N PRO A 34 33.46 -23.26 34.68
CA PRO A 34 34.15 -24.07 35.68
C PRO A 34 35.09 -23.24 36.56
N GLY A 35 34.99 -23.41 37.88
CA GLY A 35 35.80 -22.68 38.86
C GLY A 35 35.22 -21.34 39.31
N LEU A 36 34.12 -20.87 38.72
CA LEU A 36 33.37 -19.70 39.19
C LEU A 36 32.04 -20.14 39.82
N ALA A 37 31.71 -19.56 40.98
CA ALA A 37 30.41 -19.76 41.60
C ALA A 37 29.34 -18.99 40.84
N GLY A 38 28.26 -19.66 40.45
CA GLY A 38 27.11 -19.05 39.76
C GLY A 38 27.06 -19.33 38.26
N ALA A 39 26.31 -18.50 37.53
CA ALA A 39 26.15 -18.55 36.09
C ALA A 39 26.05 -17.12 35.53
N ILE A 40 26.44 -16.94 34.28
CA ILE A 40 26.33 -15.69 33.53
C ILE A 40 25.05 -15.78 32.68
N ILE A 41 24.17 -14.78 32.79
CA ILE A 41 23.02 -14.64 31.89
C ILE A 41 23.55 -14.14 30.54
N THR A 42 23.33 -14.91 29.49
CA THR A 42 23.77 -14.56 28.12
C THR A 42 22.68 -13.99 27.26
N ASP A 43 21.44 -14.39 27.52
CA ASP A 43 20.27 -13.90 26.79
C ASP A 43 19.03 -13.88 27.68
N GLU A 44 18.08 -13.02 27.32
CA GLU A 44 16.76 -12.92 27.96
C GLU A 44 15.68 -12.84 26.88
N THR A 45 14.70 -13.74 26.96
CA THR A 45 13.50 -13.70 26.10
C THR A 45 12.26 -13.44 26.93
N VAL A 46 11.42 -12.53 26.44
CA VAL A 46 10.12 -12.19 27.04
C VAL A 46 9.03 -12.95 26.30
N ASP A 47 8.26 -13.76 27.03
CA ASP A 47 7.20 -14.60 26.48
C ASP A 47 5.87 -13.84 26.36
N VAL A 48 4.85 -14.49 25.80
CA VAL A 48 3.50 -13.94 25.66
C VAL A 48 2.75 -13.90 26.99
N ILE A 49 1.76 -13.01 27.09
CA ILE A 49 0.84 -12.97 28.22
C ILE A 49 -0.45 -13.71 27.86
N TYR A 50 -0.93 -14.53 28.81
CA TYR A 50 -2.26 -15.12 28.75
C TYR A 50 -3.14 -14.46 29.81
N HIS A 51 -4.30 -13.96 29.39
CA HIS A 51 -5.36 -13.53 30.28
C HIS A 51 -6.46 -14.58 30.29
N GLU A 52 -6.56 -15.28 31.41
CA GLU A 52 -7.65 -16.21 31.70
C GLU A 52 -8.78 -15.44 32.36
N VAL A 53 -9.90 -15.34 31.66
CA VAL A 53 -11.08 -14.60 32.10
C VAL A 53 -12.20 -15.61 32.37
N PRO A 54 -12.41 -16.00 33.64
CA PRO A 54 -13.58 -16.75 34.04
C PRO A 54 -14.85 -15.97 33.72
N VAL A 55 -15.79 -16.60 33.03
CA VAL A 55 -17.04 -15.98 32.58
C VAL A 55 -18.23 -16.87 32.86
N GLY A 56 -19.36 -16.23 33.14
CA GLY A 56 -20.67 -16.86 33.21
C GLY A 56 -21.59 -16.34 32.12
N LEU A 57 -22.50 -17.20 31.66
CA LEU A 57 -23.61 -16.84 30.78
C LEU A 57 -24.92 -16.86 31.56
N ASN A 58 -25.68 -15.78 31.42
CA ASN A 58 -27.05 -15.69 31.91
C ASN A 58 -28.03 -15.84 30.74
N VAL A 59 -28.35 -17.09 30.41
CA VAL A 59 -29.19 -17.47 29.26
C VAL A 59 -30.16 -18.58 29.64
N THR A 60 -31.32 -18.62 28.99
CA THR A 60 -32.23 -19.76 29.10
C THR A 60 -31.72 -20.96 28.29
N GLU A 61 -32.30 -22.14 28.50
CA GLU A 61 -31.93 -23.33 27.72
C GLU A 61 -32.23 -23.17 26.23
N ASP A 62 -33.34 -22.50 25.90
CA ASP A 62 -33.77 -22.28 24.50
C ASP A 62 -32.86 -21.29 23.76
N GLU A 63 -32.28 -20.32 24.47
CA GLU A 63 -31.39 -19.29 23.91
C GLU A 63 -29.92 -19.76 23.82
N TYR A 64 -29.57 -20.85 24.50
CA TYR A 64 -28.16 -21.23 24.73
C TYR A 64 -27.38 -21.39 23.41
N GLU A 65 -27.91 -22.17 22.46
CA GLU A 65 -27.22 -22.45 21.19
C GLU A 65 -27.02 -21.19 20.34
N ASP A 66 -27.99 -20.28 20.32
CA ASP A 66 -27.91 -19.03 19.56
C ASP A 66 -26.87 -18.08 20.18
N VAL A 67 -26.84 -17.98 21.51
CA VAL A 67 -25.82 -17.19 22.22
C VAL A 67 -24.41 -17.78 22.02
N ILE A 68 -24.26 -19.10 22.03
CA ILE A 68 -22.96 -19.74 21.73
C ILE A 68 -22.50 -19.41 20.30
N ARG A 69 -23.39 -19.48 19.31
CA ARG A 69 -23.06 -19.12 17.92
C ARG A 69 -22.64 -17.65 17.80
N GLU A 70 -23.35 -16.74 18.47
CA GLU A 70 -23.00 -15.33 18.49
C GLU A 70 -21.65 -15.08 19.17
N LEU A 71 -21.40 -15.74 20.30
CA LEU A 71 -20.15 -15.65 21.05
C LEU A 71 -18.96 -16.16 20.22
N GLN A 72 -19.14 -17.24 19.44
CA GLN A 72 -18.13 -17.71 18.50
C GLN A 72 -17.81 -16.66 17.43
N LEU A 73 -18.83 -16.07 16.80
CA LEU A 73 -18.64 -15.03 15.78
C LEU A 73 -17.95 -13.78 16.32
N TRP A 74 -18.22 -13.42 17.58
CA TRP A 74 -17.62 -12.26 18.21
C TRP A 74 -16.17 -12.50 18.66
N LEU A 75 -15.88 -13.65 19.27
CA LEU A 75 -14.56 -13.96 19.84
C LEU A 75 -13.55 -14.46 18.80
N LEU A 76 -13.99 -15.29 17.84
CA LEU A 76 -13.11 -15.92 16.87
C LEU A 76 -12.77 -14.96 15.73
N THR A 77 -11.68 -14.24 15.93
CA THR A 77 -11.17 -13.23 15.01
C THR A 77 -9.93 -13.74 14.26
N SER A 78 -9.77 -13.34 12.99
CA SER A 78 -8.60 -13.73 12.20
C SER A 78 -7.31 -13.10 12.72
N THR A 79 -7.39 -11.86 13.20
CA THR A 79 -6.29 -11.02 13.69
C THR A 79 -6.53 -10.58 15.14
N SER A 80 -5.46 -10.21 15.85
CA SER A 80 -5.57 -9.66 17.22
C SER A 80 -6.43 -8.41 17.25
N LYS A 81 -7.29 -8.28 18.27
CA LYS A 81 -8.19 -7.15 18.49
C LYS A 81 -7.94 -6.50 19.84
N GLU A 82 -8.48 -5.30 20.02
CA GLU A 82 -8.39 -4.58 21.28
C GLU A 82 -9.20 -5.28 22.37
N LEU A 83 -8.54 -5.52 23.51
CA LEU A 83 -9.12 -6.04 24.74
C LEU A 83 -8.94 -4.98 25.84
N ARG A 84 -10.04 -4.58 26.46
CA ARG A 84 -10.07 -3.62 27.59
C ARG A 84 -10.77 -4.25 28.77
N PHE A 85 -10.21 -4.07 29.95
CA PHE A 85 -10.82 -4.50 31.20
C PHE A 85 -11.42 -3.30 31.93
N HIS A 86 -12.61 -3.45 32.50
CA HIS A 86 -13.33 -2.35 33.15
C HIS A 86 -12.67 -1.85 34.44
N ASP A 87 -11.85 -2.66 35.10
CA ASP A 87 -11.04 -2.24 36.25
C ASP A 87 -9.79 -1.46 35.84
N GLU A 88 -9.44 -1.46 34.55
CA GLU A 88 -8.33 -0.69 33.97
C GLU A 88 -8.74 -0.05 32.63
N PRO A 89 -9.73 0.86 32.65
CA PRO A 89 -10.35 1.36 31.42
C PRO A 89 -9.37 2.17 30.54
N THR A 90 -8.29 2.69 31.14
CA THR A 90 -7.27 3.49 30.48
C THR A 90 -6.32 2.67 29.61
N PHE A 91 -6.25 1.35 29.80
CA PHE A 91 -5.30 0.48 29.10
C PHE A 91 -5.97 -0.44 28.09
N VAL A 92 -5.23 -0.71 27.02
CA VAL A 92 -5.62 -1.59 25.92
C VAL A 92 -4.58 -2.68 25.73
N TRP A 93 -5.07 -3.90 25.61
CA TRP A 93 -4.28 -5.04 25.19
C TRP A 93 -4.60 -5.39 23.74
N ARG A 94 -3.59 -5.86 23.00
CA ARG A 94 -3.79 -6.51 21.70
C ARG A 94 -3.86 -8.01 21.91
N ALA A 95 -5.05 -8.57 21.80
CA ALA A 95 -5.31 -9.95 22.19
C ALA A 95 -6.06 -10.74 21.11
N LYS A 96 -5.89 -12.06 21.13
CA LYS A 96 -6.67 -13.01 20.34
C LYS A 96 -7.15 -14.14 21.25
N VAL A 97 -8.32 -14.70 21.00
CA VAL A 97 -8.76 -15.89 21.76
C VAL A 97 -7.95 -17.10 21.34
N THR A 98 -7.54 -17.90 22.33
CA THR A 98 -6.78 -19.14 22.15
C THR A 98 -7.34 -20.25 23.03
N GLY A 99 -6.94 -21.49 22.73
CA GLY A 99 -7.44 -22.67 23.42
C GLY A 99 -8.92 -22.94 23.11
N SER A 100 -9.57 -23.67 24.02
CA SER A 100 -10.99 -24.01 23.93
C SER A 100 -11.77 -23.37 25.07
N LEU A 101 -12.93 -22.80 24.75
CA LEU A 101 -13.92 -22.37 25.73
C LEU A 101 -14.98 -23.47 25.86
N ASN A 102 -15.03 -24.11 27.02
CA ASN A 102 -16.08 -25.08 27.36
C ASN A 102 -16.91 -24.52 28.52
N PHE A 103 -18.23 -24.54 28.36
CA PHE A 103 -19.16 -24.15 29.41
C PHE A 103 -19.61 -25.37 30.20
N THR A 104 -19.58 -25.27 31.53
CA THR A 104 -20.15 -26.26 32.44
C THR A 104 -21.38 -25.66 33.09
N LYS A 105 -22.52 -26.35 33.01
CA LYS A 105 -23.76 -25.93 33.64
C LYS A 105 -23.67 -26.11 35.16
N LYS A 106 -23.80 -25.02 35.91
CA LYS A 106 -23.96 -25.03 37.37
C LYS A 106 -25.28 -24.36 37.75
N LYS A 107 -26.23 -25.16 38.22
CA LYS A 107 -27.61 -24.71 38.55
C LYS A 107 -28.29 -24.05 37.34
N ARG A 108 -28.42 -22.72 37.34
CA ARG A 108 -29.07 -21.91 36.29
C ARG A 108 -28.09 -21.11 35.44
N LEU A 109 -26.79 -21.33 35.60
CA LEU A 109 -25.74 -20.55 34.95
C LEU A 109 -24.78 -21.50 34.24
N TYR A 110 -24.20 -21.02 33.14
CA TYR A 110 -23.13 -21.71 32.43
C TYR A 110 -21.82 -21.00 32.70
N GLU A 111 -20.82 -21.72 33.21
CA GLU A 111 -19.52 -21.14 33.57
C GLU A 111 -18.42 -21.70 32.66
N GLY A 112 -17.51 -20.84 32.20
CA GLY A 112 -16.37 -21.20 31.37
C GLY A 112 -15.21 -20.23 31.59
N THR A 113 -14.08 -20.45 30.92
CA THR A 113 -12.93 -19.54 30.95
C THR A 113 -12.50 -19.19 29.54
N ILE A 114 -12.54 -17.91 29.20
CA ILE A 114 -12.00 -17.41 27.94
C ILE A 114 -10.52 -17.14 28.15
N THR A 115 -9.67 -17.70 27.28
CA THR A 115 -8.24 -17.45 27.31
C THR A 115 -7.86 -16.52 26.17
N PHE A 116 -7.33 -15.35 26.51
CA PHE A 116 -6.78 -14.39 25.56
C PHE A 116 -5.26 -14.51 25.54
N ILE A 117 -4.67 -14.68 24.36
CA ILE A 117 -3.22 -14.56 24.14
C ILE A 117 -2.89 -13.15 23.67
N CYS A 118 -1.95 -12.52 24.37
CA CYS A 118 -1.34 -11.24 24.04
C CYS A 118 0.09 -11.51 23.56
N ALA A 119 0.26 -11.61 22.25
CA ALA A 119 1.57 -11.85 21.63
C ALA A 119 2.52 -10.66 21.85
N ASP A 120 1.97 -9.45 21.89
CA ASP A 120 2.63 -8.28 22.42
C ASP A 120 2.31 -8.19 23.93
N PRO A 121 3.30 -8.37 24.82
CA PRO A 121 3.08 -8.37 26.26
C PRO A 121 2.87 -6.96 26.85
N GLN A 122 2.88 -5.91 26.03
CA GLN A 122 2.69 -4.54 26.48
C GLN A 122 1.20 -4.15 26.46
N ARG A 123 0.84 -3.23 27.36
CA ARG A 123 -0.46 -2.53 27.32
C ARG A 123 -0.27 -1.08 26.93
N TYR A 124 -1.25 -0.55 26.21
CA TYR A 124 -1.19 0.77 25.61
C TYR A 124 -2.22 1.71 26.23
N GLY A 125 -1.82 2.95 26.50
CA GLY A 125 -2.73 4.02 26.88
C GLY A 125 -3.60 4.51 25.72
N PHE A 126 -4.28 5.63 25.95
CA PHE A 126 -4.99 6.33 24.88
C PHE A 126 -4.01 6.90 23.86
N GLU A 127 -4.51 7.07 22.63
CA GLU A 127 -3.79 7.78 21.58
C GLU A 127 -3.70 9.26 21.93
N ARG A 128 -2.53 9.84 21.68
CA ARG A 128 -2.24 11.25 21.88
C ARG A 128 -1.76 11.85 20.57
N ASP A 129 -2.41 12.93 20.18
CA ASP A 129 -2.06 13.78 19.05
C ASP A 129 -1.30 15.02 19.55
N ILE A 130 -0.19 15.35 18.90
CA ILE A 130 0.63 16.53 19.19
C ILE A 130 0.96 17.21 17.87
N GLU A 131 0.65 18.50 17.77
CA GLU A 131 1.01 19.31 16.61
C GLU A 131 2.43 19.88 16.77
N PHE A 132 3.14 20.04 15.66
CA PHE A 132 4.40 20.77 15.64
C PHE A 132 4.14 22.27 15.49
N GLU A 133 4.70 23.08 16.39
CA GLU A 133 4.66 24.53 16.32
C GLU A 133 6.03 25.06 15.90
N ASN A 134 6.09 25.77 14.77
CA ASN A 134 7.35 26.29 14.19
C ASN A 134 8.45 25.21 14.08
N GLY A 135 8.03 23.99 13.75
CA GLY A 135 8.93 22.86 13.57
C GLY A 135 9.36 22.15 14.84
N ALA A 136 8.79 22.47 16.00
CA ALA A 136 9.10 21.82 17.28
C ALA A 136 7.84 21.25 17.95
N ALA A 137 8.00 20.09 18.59
CA ALA A 137 6.97 19.49 19.43
C ALA A 137 7.61 18.95 20.72
N THR A 138 7.03 19.31 21.86
CA THR A 138 7.39 18.73 23.15
C THR A 138 6.44 17.59 23.47
N VAL A 139 6.99 16.40 23.64
CA VAL A 139 6.24 15.17 23.90
C VAL A 139 6.61 14.62 25.26
N ILE A 140 5.60 14.35 26.08
CA ILE A 140 5.77 13.73 27.39
C ILE A 140 5.20 12.31 27.32
N ASN A 141 6.06 11.31 27.40
CA ASN A 141 5.68 9.91 27.50
C ASN A 141 5.63 9.48 28.97
N ASN A 142 4.42 9.30 29.51
CA ASN A 142 4.22 8.80 30.88
C ASN A 142 4.26 7.26 31.00
N GLY A 143 4.46 6.57 29.87
CA GLY A 143 4.65 5.13 29.79
C GLY A 143 5.85 4.64 30.62
N SER A 144 5.89 3.33 30.88
CA SER A 144 7.06 2.73 31.53
C SER A 144 8.18 2.36 30.55
N ILE A 145 7.90 2.42 29.24
CA ILE A 145 8.82 2.09 28.14
C ILE A 145 8.66 3.07 26.97
N GLU A 146 9.51 2.91 25.95
CA GLU A 146 9.47 3.71 24.73
C GLU A 146 8.13 3.56 23.98
N ALA A 147 7.58 4.69 23.55
CA ALA A 147 6.39 4.74 22.70
C ALA A 147 6.78 4.91 21.24
N GLN A 148 6.22 4.11 20.33
CA GLN A 148 6.53 4.20 18.89
C GLN A 148 5.59 5.23 18.22
N PRO A 149 6.10 6.38 17.73
CA PRO A 149 5.25 7.40 17.16
C PRO A 149 4.92 7.17 15.68
N ILE A 150 3.93 7.90 15.19
CA ILE A 150 3.58 8.04 13.79
C ILE A 150 3.56 9.54 13.48
N LEU A 151 4.47 9.99 12.62
CA LEU A 151 4.45 11.36 12.09
C LEU A 151 3.60 11.38 10.83
N THR A 152 2.74 12.40 10.72
CA THR A 152 2.07 12.79 9.48
C THR A 152 2.47 14.21 9.15
N ALA A 153 3.02 14.45 7.96
CA ALA A 153 3.40 15.76 7.47
C ALA A 153 2.69 16.05 6.13
N ASP A 154 1.86 17.08 6.12
CA ASP A 154 1.23 17.61 4.92
C ASP A 154 2.16 18.66 4.30
N VAL A 155 2.55 18.45 3.05
CA VAL A 155 3.52 19.28 2.33
C VAL A 155 2.83 20.53 1.80
N LEU A 156 3.31 21.70 2.19
CA LEU A 156 2.75 23.01 1.81
C LEU A 156 3.44 23.61 0.59
N GLN A 157 4.72 23.27 0.38
CA GLN A 157 5.56 23.69 -0.74
C GLN A 157 6.49 22.55 -1.13
N ASP A 158 7.02 22.57 -2.35
CA ASP A 158 7.97 21.55 -2.81
C ASP A 158 9.19 21.46 -1.87
N ILE A 159 9.50 20.23 -1.47
CA ILE A 159 10.60 19.92 -0.55
C ILE A 159 11.55 18.88 -1.17
N THR A 160 12.82 19.00 -0.83
CA THR A 160 13.86 18.03 -1.18
C THR A 160 14.21 17.09 -0.04
N HIS A 161 13.80 17.44 1.17
CA HIS A 161 13.95 16.60 2.35
C HIS A 161 12.82 16.80 3.34
N LEU A 162 12.63 15.81 4.21
CA LEU A 162 11.90 15.92 5.45
C LEU A 162 12.69 15.21 6.55
N ASP A 163 13.02 15.96 7.59
CA ASP A 163 13.66 15.45 8.79
C ASP A 163 12.67 15.39 9.94
N LEU A 164 12.82 14.33 10.73
CA LEU A 164 12.29 14.22 12.08
C LEU A 164 13.45 13.79 12.97
N PHE A 165 13.83 14.62 13.94
CA PHE A 165 14.96 14.30 14.80
C PHE A 165 14.71 14.64 16.26
N THR A 166 15.45 13.92 17.09
CA THR A 166 15.55 14.09 18.54
C THR A 166 17.02 14.28 18.89
N GLY A 167 17.34 14.52 20.17
CA GLY A 167 18.73 14.57 20.62
C GLY A 167 19.51 13.25 20.47
N GLN A 168 18.86 12.13 20.12
CA GLN A 168 19.48 10.80 20.10
C GLN A 168 19.33 10.05 18.77
N ALA A 169 18.33 10.39 17.96
CA ALA A 169 18.02 9.69 16.72
C ALA A 169 17.37 10.63 15.71
N TYR A 170 17.52 10.33 14.43
CA TYR A 170 16.87 11.05 13.36
C TYR A 170 16.30 10.09 12.31
N MET A 171 15.28 10.58 11.62
CA MET A 171 14.69 10.00 10.44
C MET A 171 14.72 11.06 9.35
N ARG A 172 15.38 10.77 8.23
CA ARG A 172 15.49 11.67 7.07
C ARG A 172 14.97 10.98 5.82
N LEU A 173 14.14 11.72 5.09
CA LEU A 173 13.72 11.43 3.73
C LEU A 173 14.31 12.50 2.82
N GLY A 174 14.97 12.13 1.74
CA GLY A 174 15.59 13.03 0.78
C GLY A 174 16.89 13.66 1.28
N GLN A 175 17.30 14.74 0.61
CA GLN A 175 18.52 15.49 0.89
C GLN A 175 18.25 16.99 0.85
N GLU A 176 18.84 17.70 1.80
CA GLU A 176 18.73 19.15 1.88
C GLU A 176 19.49 19.80 0.72
N ALA A 177 18.85 20.75 0.04
CA ALA A 177 19.50 21.52 -1.02
C ALA A 177 20.38 22.62 -0.42
N GLU A 178 21.62 22.75 -0.90
CA GLU A 178 22.48 23.84 -0.46
C GLU A 178 22.00 25.19 -1.00
N VAL A 179 22.42 26.28 -0.35
CA VAL A 179 22.03 27.64 -0.77
C VAL A 179 22.56 27.92 -2.19
N GLY A 180 21.63 28.19 -3.10
CA GLY A 180 21.94 28.46 -4.51
C GLY A 180 21.95 27.22 -5.40
N GLU A 181 21.88 26.03 -4.82
CA GLU A 181 21.66 24.78 -5.55
C GLU A 181 20.20 24.72 -6.02
N GLN A 182 20.00 24.31 -7.28
CA GLN A 182 18.66 24.09 -7.84
C GLN A 182 18.29 22.64 -7.67
N PRO A 183 17.21 22.32 -6.93
CA PRO A 183 16.71 20.97 -6.82
C PRO A 183 16.47 20.33 -8.19
N VAL A 184 16.86 19.07 -8.32
CA VAL A 184 16.59 18.29 -9.52
C VAL A 184 15.14 17.80 -9.46
N GLU A 185 14.36 18.11 -10.49
CA GLU A 185 13.07 17.48 -10.72
C GLU A 185 13.31 16.12 -11.39
N GLU A 186 13.48 15.06 -10.57
CA GLU A 186 13.72 13.70 -11.07
C GLU A 186 12.60 13.26 -12.02
N PHE A 187 11.35 13.51 -11.65
CA PHE A 187 10.19 13.24 -12.50
C PHE A 187 9.63 14.55 -13.05
N GLU A 188 10.09 14.92 -14.23
CA GLU A 188 9.61 16.08 -14.96
C GLU A 188 8.36 15.69 -15.75
N ARG A 189 7.21 16.31 -15.44
CA ARG A 189 5.97 16.05 -16.17
C ARG A 189 6.05 16.65 -17.57
N VAL A 190 6.20 15.79 -18.58
CA VAL A 190 6.24 16.22 -19.99
C VAL A 190 4.90 16.10 -20.70
N GLU A 191 3.98 15.29 -20.17
CA GLU A 191 2.68 15.04 -20.79
C GLU A 191 1.59 14.86 -19.72
N THR A 192 0.49 15.59 -19.84
CA THR A 192 -0.75 15.32 -19.08
C THR A 192 -1.93 15.44 -20.02
N ASP A 193 -2.68 14.35 -20.18
CA ASP A 193 -3.90 14.33 -21.00
C ASP A 193 -5.04 13.70 -20.17
N THR A 194 -6.14 14.42 -20.01
CA THR A 194 -7.33 13.89 -19.33
C THR A 194 -8.08 12.88 -20.18
N LEU A 195 -7.79 12.82 -21.48
CA LEU A 195 -8.47 12.04 -22.52
C LEU A 195 -9.94 12.48 -22.70
N ALA A 196 -10.18 13.79 -22.55
CA ALA A 196 -11.48 14.41 -22.75
C ALA A 196 -11.71 14.94 -24.18
N SER A 197 -10.70 14.89 -25.04
CA SER A 197 -10.75 15.37 -26.43
C SER A 197 -9.86 14.54 -27.35
N LEU A 198 -10.35 14.23 -28.55
CA LEU A 198 -9.59 13.57 -29.61
C LEU A 198 -8.87 14.56 -30.54
N ALA A 199 -8.93 15.87 -30.27
CA ALA A 199 -8.51 16.91 -31.21
C ALA A 199 -7.02 16.81 -31.62
N ASN A 200 -6.14 16.41 -30.71
CA ASN A 200 -4.70 16.27 -30.97
C ASN A 200 -4.30 14.86 -31.40
N TRP A 201 -5.26 13.94 -31.42
CA TRP A 201 -5.02 12.53 -31.69
C TRP A 201 -5.26 12.22 -33.16
N SER A 202 -4.26 11.61 -33.80
CA SER A 202 -4.35 11.12 -35.18
C SER A 202 -4.70 9.63 -35.22
N VAL A 203 -5.14 9.11 -36.36
CA VAL A 203 -5.38 7.66 -36.53
C VAL A 203 -4.08 6.89 -36.28
N GLY A 204 -4.16 5.86 -35.44
CA GLY A 204 -3.03 5.03 -35.02
C GLY A 204 -2.48 4.13 -36.13
N GLY A 205 -1.24 3.69 -35.95
CA GLY A 205 -0.55 2.77 -36.84
C GLY A 205 -0.75 1.29 -36.48
N THR A 206 0.20 0.44 -36.87
CA THR A 206 0.16 -1.01 -36.60
C THR A 206 0.04 -1.33 -35.11
N THR A 207 -0.79 -2.33 -34.78
CA THR A 207 -0.97 -2.84 -33.42
C THR A 207 -0.45 -4.27 -33.31
N ASP A 208 -0.18 -4.75 -32.10
CA ASP A 208 0.39 -6.08 -31.87
C ASP A 208 -0.60 -7.21 -32.23
N GLY A 209 -0.46 -7.72 -33.47
CA GLY A 209 -1.28 -8.81 -33.98
C GLY A 209 -2.72 -8.42 -34.29
N GLY A 210 -2.98 -7.13 -34.54
CA GLY A 210 -4.31 -6.59 -34.85
C GLY A 210 -4.34 -5.58 -35.99
N ALA A 211 -5.56 -5.27 -36.45
CA ALA A 211 -5.82 -4.28 -37.50
C ALA A 211 -6.52 -3.04 -36.93
N VAL A 212 -6.12 -1.86 -37.40
CA VAL A 212 -6.81 -0.61 -37.05
C VAL A 212 -8.14 -0.55 -37.81
N ALA A 213 -9.23 -0.43 -37.07
CA ALA A 213 -10.58 -0.34 -37.62
C ALA A 213 -11.51 0.39 -36.64
N GLY A 214 -12.67 0.86 -37.08
CA GLY A 214 -13.62 1.52 -36.17
C GLY A 214 -13.10 2.85 -35.62
N ASN A 215 -13.70 3.34 -34.53
CA ASN A 215 -13.47 4.69 -34.01
C ASN A 215 -13.57 4.77 -32.48
N PHE A 216 -12.77 5.66 -31.90
CA PHE A 216 -13.02 6.19 -30.55
C PHE A 216 -14.09 7.29 -30.59
N THR A 217 -14.66 7.60 -29.43
CA THR A 217 -15.51 8.75 -29.18
C THR A 217 -15.25 9.26 -27.76
N ILE A 218 -15.76 10.45 -27.44
CA ILE A 218 -15.76 10.97 -26.07
C ILE A 218 -17.08 10.59 -25.40
N ARG A 219 -16.99 9.86 -24.28
CA ARG A 219 -18.13 9.55 -23.41
C ARG A 219 -17.77 9.88 -21.98
N ASN A 220 -18.53 10.80 -21.38
CA ASN A 220 -18.30 11.29 -20.01
C ASN A 220 -16.86 11.79 -19.75
N GLY A 221 -16.28 12.51 -20.72
CA GLY A 221 -14.93 13.07 -20.59
C GLY A 221 -13.79 12.05 -20.70
N ALA A 222 -14.07 10.84 -21.21
CA ALA A 222 -13.09 9.77 -21.42
C ALA A 222 -13.16 9.25 -22.86
N PHE A 223 -12.06 8.65 -23.33
CA PHE A 223 -12.07 7.91 -24.59
C PHE A 223 -12.83 6.62 -24.39
N ALA A 224 -13.87 6.43 -25.19
CA ALA A 224 -14.68 5.22 -25.26
C ALA A 224 -14.73 4.71 -26.70
N VAL A 225 -14.99 3.43 -26.89
CA VAL A 225 -15.11 2.85 -28.23
C VAL A 225 -16.52 3.10 -28.77
N SER A 226 -16.64 3.81 -29.91
CA SER A 226 -17.93 3.95 -30.61
C SER A 226 -18.14 2.83 -31.62
N SER A 227 -17.06 2.28 -32.18
CA SER A 227 -17.08 1.13 -33.06
C SER A 227 -15.73 0.42 -33.03
N PHE A 228 -15.73 -0.92 -32.99
CA PHE A 228 -14.53 -1.73 -33.21
C PHE A 228 -14.26 -1.95 -34.71
N GLY A 229 -15.17 -1.55 -35.60
CA GLY A 229 -15.08 -1.86 -37.03
C GLY A 229 -15.38 -3.32 -37.33
N THR A 230 -14.74 -3.87 -38.36
CA THR A 230 -14.93 -5.26 -38.79
C THR A 230 -13.60 -5.96 -39.01
N GLY A 231 -13.49 -7.21 -38.57
CA GLY A 231 -12.29 -8.02 -38.72
C GLY A 231 -12.48 -9.44 -38.20
N SER A 232 -11.75 -10.40 -38.78
CA SER A 232 -11.79 -11.81 -38.36
C SER A 232 -10.85 -12.11 -37.19
N GLY A 233 -9.75 -11.36 -37.08
CA GLY A 233 -8.80 -11.40 -35.96
C GLY A 233 -8.97 -10.24 -35.00
N TRP A 234 -7.90 -9.86 -34.29
CA TRP A 234 -7.89 -8.67 -33.45
C TRP A 234 -8.04 -7.41 -34.29
N HIS A 235 -9.01 -6.57 -33.95
CA HIS A 235 -9.24 -5.31 -34.63
C HIS A 235 -9.96 -4.31 -33.72
N GLY A 236 -9.76 -3.03 -33.98
CA GLY A 236 -10.44 -1.96 -33.26
C GLY A 236 -9.74 -0.61 -33.37
N PRO A 237 -10.30 0.43 -32.74
CA PRO A 237 -9.84 1.79 -32.97
C PRO A 237 -8.47 1.99 -32.38
N SER A 238 -7.63 2.71 -33.11
CA SER A 238 -6.34 3.16 -32.62
C SER A 238 -6.14 4.63 -32.93
N VAL A 239 -5.54 5.33 -31.97
CA VAL A 239 -5.14 6.73 -32.11
C VAL A 239 -3.75 6.94 -31.53
N LEU A 240 -2.98 7.86 -32.11
CA LEU A 240 -1.65 8.22 -31.66
C LEU A 240 -1.44 9.74 -31.58
N GLU A 241 -0.49 10.14 -30.75
CA GLU A 241 -0.05 11.52 -30.58
C GLU A 241 1.43 11.55 -30.18
N SER A 242 2.17 12.57 -30.64
CA SER A 242 3.56 12.78 -30.22
C SER A 242 3.63 13.17 -28.74
N ILE A 243 4.66 12.70 -28.04
CA ILE A 243 4.91 13.08 -26.65
C ILE A 243 5.60 14.46 -26.66
N ALA A 244 5.02 15.46 -26.00
CA ALA A 244 5.47 16.86 -26.13
C ALA A 244 6.95 17.09 -25.72
N GLY A 245 7.51 16.26 -24.85
CA GLY A 245 8.92 16.28 -24.44
C GLY A 245 9.78 15.14 -25.00
N GLY A 246 9.26 14.35 -25.97
CA GLY A 246 9.99 13.22 -26.56
C GLY A 246 11.05 13.64 -27.59
N PRO A 247 11.93 12.72 -28.02
CA PRO A 247 12.03 11.33 -27.57
C PRO A 247 12.63 11.20 -26.16
N LEU A 248 12.10 10.26 -25.37
CA LEU A 248 12.51 10.03 -23.98
C LEU A 248 13.34 8.74 -23.85
N GLN A 249 14.49 8.83 -23.21
CA GLN A 249 15.27 7.66 -22.79
C GLN A 249 14.67 7.06 -21.51
N ASP A 250 14.73 7.78 -20.40
CA ASP A 250 14.15 7.32 -19.14
C ASP A 250 12.84 8.03 -18.90
N PHE A 251 11.83 7.26 -18.52
CA PHE A 251 10.46 7.75 -18.43
C PHE A 251 9.62 6.90 -17.49
N GLN A 252 8.54 7.50 -17.01
CA GLN A 252 7.44 6.80 -16.38
C GLN A 252 6.15 7.19 -17.10
N ALA A 253 5.44 6.20 -17.63
CA ALA A 253 4.16 6.40 -18.29
C ALA A 253 3.04 5.72 -17.51
N GLN A 254 1.93 6.44 -17.38
CA GLN A 254 0.78 6.03 -16.60
C GLN A 254 -0.50 6.28 -17.39
N ILE A 255 -1.42 5.32 -17.34
CA ILE A 255 -2.76 5.47 -17.89
C ILE A 255 -3.80 4.85 -16.95
N ARG A 256 -4.93 5.53 -16.76
CA ARG A 256 -6.08 4.92 -16.09
C ARG A 256 -7.11 4.44 -17.10
N ILE A 257 -7.70 3.30 -16.80
CA ILE A 257 -8.71 2.67 -17.65
C ILE A 257 -9.82 2.07 -16.82
N THR A 258 -11.02 2.01 -17.39
CA THR A 258 -12.06 1.09 -16.93
C THR A 258 -12.11 -0.09 -17.88
N PHE A 259 -12.16 -1.28 -17.31
CA PHE A 259 -12.20 -2.54 -18.01
C PHE A 259 -13.09 -3.52 -17.22
N PRO A 260 -14.42 -3.46 -17.44
CA PRO A 260 -15.36 -4.30 -16.74
C PRO A 260 -15.12 -5.77 -17.07
N THR A 261 -15.42 -6.66 -16.12
CA THR A 261 -15.35 -8.10 -16.41
C THR A 261 -16.63 -8.55 -17.07
N ILE A 262 -16.48 -9.30 -18.17
CA ILE A 262 -17.59 -9.97 -18.84
C ILE A 262 -17.39 -11.49 -18.79
N GLN A 263 -18.49 -12.24 -18.78
CA GLN A 263 -18.46 -13.69 -18.68
C GLN A 263 -17.98 -14.34 -19.98
N ASP A 264 -18.69 -14.05 -21.07
CA ASP A 264 -18.42 -14.61 -22.40
C ASP A 264 -17.96 -13.50 -23.33
N GLY A 265 -16.65 -13.38 -23.48
CA GLY A 265 -16.11 -12.38 -24.40
C GLY A 265 -14.60 -12.23 -24.32
N ILE A 266 -14.11 -11.37 -25.19
CA ILE A 266 -12.69 -11.13 -25.40
C ILE A 266 -12.48 -9.66 -25.71
N GLY A 267 -11.41 -9.09 -25.19
CA GLY A 267 -11.08 -7.71 -25.47
C GLY A 267 -9.72 -7.30 -24.94
N ARG A 268 -9.15 -6.23 -25.49
CA ARG A 268 -7.93 -5.61 -24.99
C ARG A 268 -8.07 -4.08 -24.98
N ALA A 269 -7.64 -3.47 -23.89
CA ALA A 269 -7.38 -2.03 -23.80
C ALA A 269 -5.87 -1.87 -23.66
N GLU A 270 -5.25 -1.13 -24.59
CA GLU A 270 -3.80 -1.12 -24.77
C GLU A 270 -3.29 0.33 -24.90
N MET A 271 -2.20 0.61 -24.20
CA MET A 271 -1.33 1.75 -24.44
C MET A 271 -0.01 1.22 -24.99
N TYR A 272 0.44 1.81 -26.08
CA TYR A 272 1.77 1.61 -26.63
C TYR A 272 2.57 2.89 -26.46
N LEU A 273 3.85 2.73 -26.12
CA LEU A 273 4.85 3.76 -26.36
C LEU A 273 5.68 3.32 -27.54
N LEU A 274 5.81 4.20 -28.53
CA LEU A 274 6.50 3.96 -29.79
C LEU A 274 7.73 4.84 -29.89
N ASP A 275 8.70 4.43 -30.70
CA ASP A 275 9.84 5.26 -31.08
C ASP A 275 9.44 6.35 -32.11
N ASP A 276 10.41 7.15 -32.54
CA ASP A 276 10.25 8.21 -33.54
C ASP A 276 9.90 7.70 -34.94
N GLN A 277 9.98 6.38 -35.16
CA GLN A 277 9.57 5.69 -36.39
C GLN A 277 8.22 4.96 -36.22
N ASN A 278 7.48 5.23 -35.14
CA ASN A 278 6.22 4.58 -34.78
C ASN A 278 6.34 3.05 -34.57
N LYS A 279 7.52 2.54 -34.23
CA LYS A 279 7.69 1.14 -33.85
C LYS A 279 7.46 0.96 -32.35
N PRO A 280 6.76 -0.09 -31.92
CA PRO A 280 6.47 -0.31 -30.51
C PRO A 280 7.74 -0.60 -29.71
N VAL A 281 7.90 0.12 -28.60
CA VAL A 281 8.96 -0.09 -27.60
C VAL A 281 8.41 -0.84 -26.39
N VAL A 282 7.21 -0.47 -25.95
CA VAL A 282 6.50 -1.16 -24.86
C VAL A 282 4.99 -1.10 -25.06
N LYS A 283 4.33 -2.19 -24.72
CA LYS A 283 2.88 -2.33 -24.66
C LYS A 283 2.45 -2.54 -23.21
N VAL A 284 1.46 -1.79 -22.77
CA VAL A 284 0.81 -1.92 -21.47
C VAL A 284 -0.67 -2.16 -21.71
N ALA A 285 -1.24 -3.22 -21.15
CA ALA A 285 -2.60 -3.64 -21.48
C ALA A 285 -3.36 -4.26 -20.30
N MET A 286 -4.69 -4.11 -20.37
CA MET A 286 -5.63 -4.97 -19.66
C MET A 286 -6.42 -5.76 -20.70
N LYS A 287 -6.51 -7.08 -20.50
CA LYS A 287 -7.18 -7.98 -21.44
C LYS A 287 -8.15 -8.92 -20.75
N LYS A 288 -9.26 -9.21 -21.42
CA LYS A 288 -10.06 -10.40 -21.18
C LYS A 288 -9.65 -11.43 -22.22
N THR A 289 -9.04 -12.52 -21.77
CA THR A 289 -8.79 -13.68 -22.62
C THR A 289 -10.04 -14.58 -22.58
N GLY A 290 -10.47 -15.09 -23.75
CA GLY A 290 -11.61 -16.01 -23.84
C GLY A 290 -11.34 -17.37 -23.17
N GLY A 291 -12.23 -18.35 -23.37
CA GLY A 291 -11.95 -19.75 -23.00
C GLY A 291 -12.05 -20.07 -21.50
N GLY A 292 -13.05 -19.52 -20.79
CA GLY A 292 -13.33 -19.88 -19.38
C GLY A 292 -12.49 -19.14 -18.33
N ALA A 293 -11.66 -18.17 -18.73
CA ALA A 293 -10.93 -17.33 -17.78
C ALA A 293 -11.89 -16.54 -16.88
N LYS A 294 -11.69 -16.61 -15.56
CA LYS A 294 -12.61 -16.08 -14.53
C LYS A 294 -12.59 -14.56 -14.37
N GLY A 295 -11.64 -13.87 -15.01
CA GLY A 295 -11.43 -12.44 -14.84
C GLY A 295 -10.44 -11.86 -15.84
N ASN A 296 -10.02 -10.63 -15.58
CA ASN A 296 -9.11 -9.88 -16.46
C ASN A 296 -7.63 -10.18 -16.15
N THR A 297 -6.77 -9.92 -17.13
CA THR A 297 -5.32 -10.13 -17.04
C THR A 297 -4.61 -8.84 -17.40
N ALA A 298 -3.71 -8.36 -16.55
CA ALA A 298 -2.78 -7.29 -16.90
C ALA A 298 -1.62 -7.85 -17.72
N GLU A 299 -1.14 -7.09 -18.70
CA GLU A 299 -0.02 -7.46 -19.55
C GLU A 299 0.91 -6.26 -19.79
N VAL A 300 2.22 -6.47 -19.68
CA VAL A 300 3.25 -5.51 -20.07
C VAL A 300 4.32 -6.26 -20.86
N ILE A 301 4.55 -5.84 -22.10
CA ILE A 301 5.51 -6.46 -23.02
C ILE A 301 6.46 -5.40 -23.54
N LEU A 302 7.76 -5.62 -23.36
CA LEU A 302 8.84 -4.86 -24.00
C LEU A 302 9.06 -5.43 -25.39
N ILE A 303 9.23 -4.56 -26.39
CA ILE A 303 9.26 -4.93 -27.80
C ILE A 303 10.45 -4.22 -28.47
N ASN A 304 11.25 -4.97 -29.23
CA ASN A 304 12.22 -4.42 -30.16
C ASN A 304 12.28 -5.29 -31.41
N GLY A 305 11.59 -4.87 -32.47
CA GLY A 305 11.44 -5.69 -33.67
C GLY A 305 10.78 -7.04 -33.35
N SER A 306 11.50 -8.14 -33.57
CA SER A 306 11.05 -9.50 -33.22
C SER A 306 11.29 -9.87 -31.75
N ASP A 307 12.17 -9.16 -31.04
CA ASP A 307 12.48 -9.45 -29.65
C ASP A 307 11.35 -8.99 -28.73
N ARG A 308 11.01 -9.87 -27.77
CA ARG A 308 9.94 -9.63 -26.81
C ARG A 308 10.34 -10.08 -25.42
N HIS A 309 10.00 -9.26 -24.43
CA HIS A 309 10.10 -9.63 -23.02
C HIS A 309 8.78 -9.32 -22.31
N THR A 310 8.16 -10.35 -21.72
CA THR A 310 6.91 -10.20 -20.95
C THR A 310 7.26 -9.86 -19.50
N LEU A 311 7.12 -8.58 -19.14
CA LEU A 311 7.34 -8.09 -17.78
C LEU A 311 6.16 -8.41 -16.87
N VAL A 312 4.94 -8.36 -17.42
CA VAL A 312 3.70 -8.70 -16.72
C VAL A 312 2.83 -9.57 -17.61
N ASN A 313 2.31 -10.66 -17.05
CA ASN A 313 1.18 -11.41 -17.58
C ASN A 313 0.45 -12.05 -16.39
N TYR A 314 -0.40 -11.25 -15.73
CA TYR A 314 -0.85 -11.56 -14.38
C TYR A 314 -2.36 -11.37 -14.21
N ALA A 315 -3.04 -12.45 -13.83
CA ALA A 315 -4.47 -12.49 -13.50
C ALA A 315 -4.73 -12.86 -12.02
N THR A 316 -3.67 -13.12 -11.23
CA THR A 316 -3.67 -13.64 -9.84
C THR A 316 -4.07 -15.12 -9.73
N ASP A 317 -3.78 -15.75 -8.58
CA ASP A 317 -4.02 -17.18 -8.31
C ASP A 317 -5.49 -17.60 -8.48
N ASN A 318 -6.43 -16.72 -8.14
CA ASN A 318 -7.86 -16.97 -8.31
C ASN A 318 -8.42 -16.42 -9.64
N GLY A 319 -7.59 -15.77 -10.45
CA GLY A 319 -7.95 -15.20 -11.74
C GLY A 319 -8.92 -14.01 -11.67
N ARG A 320 -9.04 -13.35 -10.51
CA ARG A 320 -10.16 -12.43 -10.21
C ARG A 320 -9.75 -11.08 -9.62
N ALA A 321 -8.49 -10.83 -9.29
CA ALA A 321 -8.13 -9.58 -8.62
C ALA A 321 -8.26 -8.34 -9.51
N TRP A 322 -8.31 -8.52 -10.83
CA TRP A 322 -8.59 -7.45 -11.80
C TRP A 322 -10.05 -7.45 -12.26
N ASN A 323 -10.95 -8.09 -11.51
CA ASN A 323 -12.37 -8.06 -11.86
C ASN A 323 -12.92 -6.64 -11.76
N ASN A 324 -13.68 -6.24 -12.77
CA ASN A 324 -14.23 -4.88 -12.90
C ASN A 324 -13.17 -3.80 -12.72
N PHE A 325 -12.04 -3.98 -13.40
CA PHE A 325 -10.88 -3.13 -13.24
C PHE A 325 -11.24 -1.68 -13.52
N SER A 326 -11.00 -0.82 -12.54
CA SER A 326 -10.99 0.63 -12.66
C SER A 326 -9.73 1.07 -11.97
N GLY A 327 -8.72 1.48 -12.74
CA GLY A 327 -7.41 1.62 -12.13
C GLY A 327 -6.31 2.03 -13.07
N LEU A 328 -5.10 1.96 -12.52
CA LEU A 328 -3.86 2.45 -13.10
C LEU A 328 -3.05 1.30 -13.69
N LEU A 329 -2.54 1.53 -14.90
CA LEU A 329 -1.48 0.76 -15.51
C LEU A 329 -0.26 1.66 -15.70
N GLN A 330 0.89 1.24 -15.17
CA GLN A 330 2.14 2.00 -15.21
C GLN A 330 3.29 1.15 -15.71
N VAL A 331 4.17 1.77 -16.51
CA VAL A 331 5.48 1.24 -16.87
C VAL A 331 6.54 2.33 -16.71
N GLU A 332 7.74 1.92 -16.33
CA GLU A 332 8.88 2.81 -16.11
C GLU A 332 10.17 2.18 -16.62
N ARG A 333 11.02 2.99 -17.25
CA ARG A 333 12.42 2.64 -17.56
C ARG A 333 13.35 3.65 -16.89
N ARG A 334 14.35 3.14 -16.17
CA ARG A 334 15.49 3.90 -15.64
C ARG A 334 16.79 3.23 -16.05
N GLY A 335 17.60 3.88 -16.87
CA GLY A 335 18.73 3.24 -17.53
C GLY A 335 18.26 1.98 -18.26
N ASN A 336 18.83 0.83 -17.89
CA ASN A 336 18.45 -0.48 -18.45
C ASN A 336 17.46 -1.28 -17.56
N VAL A 337 16.87 -0.67 -16.54
CA VAL A 337 15.92 -1.34 -15.64
C VAL A 337 14.49 -0.96 -15.99
N TRP A 338 13.68 -1.97 -16.26
CA TRP A 338 12.25 -1.86 -16.51
C TRP A 338 11.44 -2.29 -15.28
N SER A 339 10.42 -1.51 -14.93
CA SER A 339 9.47 -1.84 -13.87
C SER A 339 8.04 -1.53 -14.30
N ALA A 340 7.08 -2.15 -13.63
CA ALA A 340 5.66 -1.93 -13.87
C ALA A 340 4.90 -1.85 -12.55
N TYR A 341 3.75 -1.19 -12.59
CA TYR A 341 2.83 -1.13 -11.46
C TYR A 341 1.39 -1.17 -11.95
N ILE A 342 0.61 -2.05 -11.35
CA ILE A 342 -0.83 -2.17 -11.61
C ILE A 342 -1.57 -2.04 -10.29
N ALA A 343 -2.60 -1.19 -10.27
CA ALA A 343 -3.46 -1.02 -9.11
C ALA A 343 -4.89 -0.75 -9.54
N GLN A 344 -5.86 -1.24 -8.76
CA GLN A 344 -7.19 -0.65 -8.80
C GLN A 344 -7.18 0.66 -8.02
N VAL A 345 -7.94 1.64 -8.49
CA VAL A 345 -7.98 2.98 -7.91
C VAL A 345 -9.42 3.31 -7.60
N ASP A 346 -9.70 3.65 -6.34
CA ASP A 346 -11.01 4.14 -5.95
C ASP A 346 -11.29 5.47 -6.68
N PRO A 347 -12.41 5.59 -7.42
CA PRO A 347 -12.66 6.76 -8.25
C PRO A 347 -13.02 8.02 -7.44
N VAL A 348 -13.29 7.89 -6.13
CA VAL A 348 -13.65 8.99 -5.23
C VAL A 348 -12.46 9.39 -4.37
N THR A 349 -11.83 8.42 -3.69
CA THR A 349 -10.73 8.70 -2.75
C THR A 349 -9.36 8.74 -3.44
N TYR A 350 -9.27 8.24 -4.69
CA TYR A 350 -8.01 8.00 -5.40
C TYR A 350 -7.07 7.03 -4.69
N GLU A 351 -7.56 6.28 -3.69
CA GLU A 351 -6.76 5.29 -2.99
C GLU A 351 -6.48 4.10 -3.91
N HIS A 352 -5.22 3.68 -3.95
CA HIS A 352 -4.81 2.49 -4.67
C HIS A 352 -5.07 1.24 -3.82
N HIS A 353 -5.93 0.35 -4.28
CA HIS A 353 -6.20 -0.96 -3.66
C HIS A 353 -5.91 -2.07 -4.67
N THR A 354 -5.72 -3.31 -4.18
CA THR A 354 -5.34 -4.46 -5.03
C THR A 354 -4.15 -4.15 -5.95
N ARG A 355 -2.93 -4.24 -5.42
CA ARG A 355 -1.70 -3.78 -6.08
C ARG A 355 -0.87 -4.96 -6.59
N TYR A 356 -0.20 -4.79 -7.72
CA TYR A 356 0.79 -5.73 -8.24
C TYR A 356 2.03 -4.99 -8.74
N ARG A 357 3.19 -5.39 -8.22
CA ARG A 357 4.52 -4.95 -8.65
C ARG A 357 5.31 -6.20 -9.02
N PRO A 358 5.51 -6.52 -10.32
CA PRO A 358 6.41 -7.60 -10.70
C PRO A 358 7.83 -7.27 -10.25
N GLN A 359 8.70 -8.29 -10.24
CA GLN A 359 10.13 -8.06 -10.12
C GLN A 359 10.62 -7.21 -11.30
N ASN A 360 11.49 -6.25 -11.03
CA ASN A 360 12.11 -5.43 -12.07
C ASN A 360 12.92 -6.30 -13.03
N PHE A 361 12.88 -5.95 -14.31
CA PHE A 361 13.70 -6.57 -15.35
C PHE A 361 14.91 -5.70 -15.64
N THR A 362 16.12 -6.22 -15.45
CA THR A 362 17.36 -5.56 -15.87
C THR A 362 17.74 -6.07 -17.25
N ASP A 363 17.70 -5.19 -18.25
CA ASP A 363 18.09 -5.46 -19.62
C ASP A 363 19.62 -5.40 -19.77
N VAL A 364 20.30 -6.44 -19.26
CA VAL A 364 21.77 -6.54 -19.23
C VAL A 364 22.38 -6.42 -20.63
N GLU A 365 21.66 -6.88 -21.66
CA GLU A 365 22.11 -6.84 -23.05
C GLU A 365 21.66 -5.59 -23.81
N ASN A 366 20.95 -4.66 -23.16
CA ASN A 366 20.45 -3.43 -23.75
C ASN A 366 19.59 -3.66 -25.02
N ARG A 367 18.82 -4.76 -25.07
CA ARG A 367 17.96 -5.12 -26.21
C ARG A 367 16.69 -4.28 -26.32
N PHE A 368 16.26 -3.62 -25.25
CA PHE A 368 15.02 -2.84 -25.14
C PHE A 368 15.33 -1.38 -24.77
N MET A 369 16.29 -0.77 -25.46
CA MET A 369 16.81 0.57 -25.14
C MET A 369 16.30 1.70 -26.06
N ASN A 370 15.45 1.39 -27.04
CA ASN A 370 14.87 2.41 -27.95
C ASN A 370 14.15 3.51 -27.16
N GLN A 371 14.32 4.76 -27.58
CA GLN A 371 13.62 5.91 -26.99
C GLN A 371 12.15 5.91 -27.37
N VAL A 372 11.32 6.52 -26.53
CA VAL A 372 9.87 6.66 -26.80
C VAL A 372 9.53 8.09 -27.20
N ALA A 373 8.86 8.27 -28.32
CA ALA A 373 8.50 9.57 -28.89
C ALA A 373 6.98 9.73 -29.09
N VAL A 374 6.24 8.64 -29.17
CA VAL A 374 4.81 8.64 -29.51
C VAL A 374 4.04 7.76 -28.53
N LYS A 375 2.87 8.22 -28.11
CA LYS A 375 1.88 7.44 -27.35
C LYS A 375 0.77 6.99 -28.30
N GLN A 376 0.38 5.73 -28.23
CA GLN A 376 -0.72 5.18 -29.03
C GLN A 376 -1.69 4.42 -28.13
N LEU A 377 -2.99 4.70 -28.26
CA LEU A 377 -4.05 3.96 -27.61
C LEU A 377 -4.73 3.04 -28.60
N HIS A 378 -5.11 1.85 -28.15
CA HIS A 378 -5.84 0.89 -28.96
C HIS A 378 -6.82 0.10 -28.09
N ALA A 379 -8.02 -0.08 -28.59
CA ALA A 379 -8.99 -1.01 -28.01
C ALA A 379 -9.33 -2.06 -29.05
N ALA A 380 -9.37 -3.33 -28.67
CA ALA A 380 -9.49 -4.43 -29.62
C ALA A 380 -10.59 -5.42 -29.25
N GLN A 381 -11.33 -5.85 -30.26
CA GLN A 381 -12.21 -7.03 -30.29
C GLN A 381 -11.58 -8.10 -31.18
N SER A 382 -11.99 -9.37 -31.02
CA SER A 382 -11.65 -10.44 -31.96
C SER A 382 -12.90 -11.06 -32.56
N GLY A 383 -13.00 -11.04 -33.90
CA GLY A 383 -14.21 -11.49 -34.60
C GLY A 383 -15.45 -10.70 -34.14
N THR A 384 -16.55 -11.40 -33.85
CA THR A 384 -17.81 -10.81 -33.37
C THR A 384 -18.10 -11.13 -31.90
N LEU A 385 -17.09 -11.62 -31.15
CA LEU A 385 -17.26 -12.01 -29.76
C LEU A 385 -17.60 -10.78 -28.89
N PRO A 386 -18.43 -10.92 -27.83
CA PRO A 386 -18.72 -9.80 -26.95
C PRO A 386 -17.43 -9.23 -26.35
N VAL A 387 -17.41 -7.92 -26.15
CA VAL A 387 -16.24 -7.16 -25.73
C VAL A 387 -16.59 -6.31 -24.51
N PRO A 388 -15.70 -6.16 -23.52
CA PRO A 388 -15.94 -5.27 -22.39
C PRO A 388 -16.16 -3.84 -22.83
N ASP A 389 -16.99 -3.08 -22.10
CA ASP A 389 -17.13 -1.64 -22.32
C ASP A 389 -15.94 -0.90 -21.71
N MET A 390 -14.94 -0.61 -22.54
CA MET A 390 -13.66 -0.05 -22.09
C MET A 390 -13.65 1.47 -22.17
N THR A 391 -13.04 2.12 -21.19
CA THR A 391 -12.70 3.54 -21.31
C THR A 391 -11.27 3.81 -20.88
N PHE A 392 -10.67 4.85 -21.48
CA PHE A 392 -9.36 5.37 -21.11
C PHE A 392 -9.57 6.79 -20.58
N TYR A 393 -8.99 7.08 -19.42
CA TYR A 393 -9.11 8.38 -18.77
C TYR A 393 -7.80 8.67 -18.05
N HIS A 394 -7.30 9.91 -18.11
CA HIS A 394 -6.05 10.32 -17.49
C HIS A 394 -4.81 9.50 -17.92
N LEU A 395 -4.03 10.11 -18.78
CA LEU A 395 -2.69 9.69 -19.14
C LEU A 395 -1.70 10.74 -18.67
N PHE A 396 -0.56 10.31 -18.14
CA PHE A 396 0.58 11.19 -17.98
C PHE A 396 1.89 10.46 -18.26
N ILE A 397 2.87 11.24 -18.68
CA ILE A 397 4.23 10.77 -18.92
C ILE A 397 5.17 11.74 -18.23
N ASN A 398 6.03 11.19 -17.38
CA ASN A 398 7.15 11.90 -16.80
C ASN A 398 8.41 11.51 -17.57
N LYS A 399 9.23 12.48 -17.94
CA LYS A 399 10.65 12.26 -18.22
C LYS A 399 11.34 12.01 -16.89
N ILE A 400 12.20 11.00 -16.84
CA ILE A 400 13.05 10.76 -15.68
C ILE A 400 14.39 11.41 -15.98
N ASN A 401 14.68 12.49 -15.25
CA ASN A 401 15.95 13.18 -15.37
C ASN A 401 17.04 12.38 -14.64
N GLU A 402 18.24 12.38 -15.22
CA GLU A 402 19.41 11.80 -14.57
C GLU A 402 19.69 12.58 -13.29
N VAL A 403 19.76 11.86 -12.17
CA VAL A 403 20.10 12.42 -10.87
C VAL A 403 21.53 12.01 -10.58
N VAL A 404 22.43 12.99 -10.46
CA VAL A 404 23.79 12.74 -9.97
C VAL A 404 23.70 12.34 -8.49
N ASP A 405 24.50 11.37 -8.07
CA ASP A 405 24.56 10.95 -6.67
C ASP A 405 24.72 12.17 -5.75
N ASN A 406 23.87 12.24 -4.74
CA ASN A 406 23.74 13.34 -3.77
C ASN A 406 23.21 14.69 -4.28
N SER A 407 22.61 14.77 -5.47
CA SER A 407 21.84 15.96 -5.83
C SER A 407 20.55 16.05 -5.00
N PRO A 408 20.16 17.24 -4.53
CA PRO A 408 18.89 17.42 -3.85
C PRO A 408 17.76 17.27 -4.88
N VAL A 409 17.00 16.18 -4.75
CA VAL A 409 15.84 15.91 -5.62
C VAL A 409 14.58 16.42 -4.94
N ILE A 410 13.64 16.97 -5.71
CA ILE A 410 12.29 17.25 -5.20
C ILE A 410 11.60 15.91 -4.87
N ILE A 411 11.46 15.60 -3.58
CA ILE A 411 10.90 14.33 -3.11
C ILE A 411 9.37 14.36 -2.97
N ALA A 412 8.79 15.54 -2.72
CA ALA A 412 7.36 15.72 -2.54
C ALA A 412 6.96 17.16 -2.93
N ARG A 413 5.74 17.30 -3.45
CA ARG A 413 5.16 18.56 -3.91
C ARG A 413 4.08 19.07 -2.96
N ALA A 414 3.74 20.35 -3.08
CA ALA A 414 2.61 20.92 -2.34
C ALA A 414 1.33 20.08 -2.53
N GLY A 415 0.70 19.69 -1.41
CA GLY A 415 -0.49 18.84 -1.37
C GLY A 415 -0.20 17.35 -1.14
N ASP A 416 1.05 16.91 -1.22
CA ASP A 416 1.44 15.54 -0.85
C ASP A 416 1.42 15.33 0.66
N GLN A 417 1.16 14.10 1.10
CA GLN A 417 1.24 13.70 2.50
C GLN A 417 2.36 12.68 2.71
N ILE A 418 3.22 12.93 3.70
CA ILE A 418 4.32 12.07 4.10
C ILE A 418 4.02 11.45 5.46
N ILE A 419 4.24 10.13 5.59
CA ILE A 419 4.01 9.40 6.84
C ILE A 419 5.27 8.64 7.25
N PHE A 420 5.78 8.93 8.45
CA PHE A 420 6.82 8.13 9.11
C PHE A 420 6.14 7.29 10.20
N ASN A 421 6.00 5.98 9.97
CA ASN A 421 5.41 5.09 10.95
C ASN A 421 6.51 4.28 11.64
N HIS A 422 6.89 4.69 12.85
CA HIS A 422 7.96 4.04 13.60
C HIS A 422 7.55 2.68 14.18
N MET A 423 6.24 2.48 14.41
CA MET A 423 5.68 1.21 14.87
C MET A 423 5.81 0.12 13.81
N ASN A 424 5.38 0.40 12.58
CA ASN A 424 5.37 -0.56 11.47
C ASN A 424 6.64 -0.48 10.61
N LYS A 425 7.53 0.49 10.88
CA LYS A 425 8.76 0.75 10.12
C LYS A 425 8.45 0.97 8.63
N THR A 426 7.44 1.80 8.37
CA THR A 426 7.04 2.20 7.02
C THR A 426 7.26 3.69 6.80
N LEU A 427 7.52 4.04 5.54
CA LEU A 427 7.83 5.38 5.08
C LEU A 427 7.12 5.59 3.75
N THR A 428 6.15 6.49 3.70
CA THR A 428 5.31 6.65 2.52
C THR A 428 5.06 8.09 2.14
N ILE A 429 4.92 8.35 0.83
CA ILE A 429 4.38 9.59 0.26
C ILE A 429 3.06 9.21 -0.44
N ASN A 430 1.94 9.82 -0.05
CA ASN A 430 0.60 9.51 -0.56
C ASN A 430 0.25 8.00 -0.54
N GLY A 431 0.71 7.28 0.49
CA GLY A 431 0.48 5.84 0.65
C GLY A 431 1.34 4.93 -0.25
N GLU A 432 2.30 5.48 -0.98
CA GLU A 432 3.30 4.76 -1.78
C GLU A 432 4.64 4.72 -1.04
N ASP A 433 5.35 3.59 -1.11
CA ASP A 433 6.63 3.40 -0.40
C ASP A 433 7.69 4.40 -0.91
N ALA A 434 8.32 5.10 0.03
CA ALA A 434 9.29 6.15 -0.26
C ALA A 434 10.70 5.80 0.26
N LYS A 435 10.98 4.50 0.53
CA LYS A 435 12.27 4.07 1.11
C LYS A 435 13.46 4.38 0.21
N ARG A 436 13.26 4.54 -1.10
CA ARG A 436 14.33 4.94 -2.03
C ARG A 436 14.96 6.29 -1.68
N TYR A 437 14.21 7.18 -1.05
CA TYR A 437 14.70 8.48 -0.60
C TYR A 437 15.16 8.46 0.86
N LYS A 438 15.04 7.33 1.57
CA LYS A 438 15.45 7.26 2.97
C LYS A 438 16.96 7.41 3.07
N ASP A 439 17.41 8.32 3.91
CA ASP A 439 18.84 8.42 4.22
C ASP A 439 19.37 7.12 4.84
N PHE A 440 20.62 6.74 4.54
CA PHE A 440 21.19 5.48 5.00
C PHE A 440 21.32 5.43 6.52
N GLY A 441 21.76 6.53 7.15
CA GLY A 441 21.97 6.62 8.59
C GLY A 441 20.68 6.83 9.39
N ALA A 442 19.59 7.24 8.74
CA ALA A 442 18.30 7.42 9.39
C ALA A 442 17.75 6.11 9.96
N THR A 443 17.15 6.16 11.16
CA THR A 443 16.61 4.98 11.85
C THR A 443 15.24 5.24 12.43
N TYR A 444 14.36 4.23 12.37
CA TYR A 444 13.12 4.27 13.14
C TYR A 444 13.44 4.20 14.63
N PHE A 445 12.96 5.18 15.40
CA PHE A 445 13.15 5.29 16.86
C PHE A 445 11.81 5.34 17.62
N GLY A 446 11.87 5.06 18.92
CA GLY A 446 10.79 5.31 19.89
C GLY A 446 11.02 6.58 20.72
N ILE A 447 9.97 7.07 21.36
CA ILE A 447 10.02 8.20 22.30
C ILE A 447 10.29 7.65 23.70
N PRO A 448 11.44 7.96 24.32
CA PRO A 448 11.77 7.47 25.66
C PRO A 448 10.78 7.98 26.70
N LYS A 449 10.76 7.30 27.85
CA LYS A 449 9.99 7.74 29.01
C LYS A 449 10.45 9.15 29.44
N GLY A 450 9.49 10.00 29.78
CA GLY A 450 9.73 11.38 30.19
C GLY A 450 9.50 12.36 29.05
N GLU A 451 10.16 13.51 29.15
CA GLU A 451 10.05 14.58 28.17
C GLU A 451 11.04 14.38 27.02
N SER A 452 10.58 14.61 25.79
CA SER A 452 11.38 14.61 24.58
C SER A 452 10.97 15.78 23.71
N VAL A 453 11.97 16.47 23.14
CA VAL A 453 11.73 17.50 22.11
C VAL A 453 12.01 16.86 20.76
N LEU A 454 11.01 16.89 19.89
CA LEU A 454 11.13 16.50 18.49
C LEU A 454 11.17 17.77 17.64
N LEU A 455 12.03 17.72 16.62
CA LEU A 455 12.19 18.79 15.65
C LEU A 455 11.95 18.24 14.26
N ILE A 456 11.38 19.08 13.40
CA ILE A 456 11.20 18.80 11.98
C ILE A 456 11.85 19.89 11.12
N ALA A 457 12.34 19.49 9.95
CA ALA A 457 12.83 20.41 8.94
C ALA A 457 12.43 19.91 7.54
N PRO A 458 12.07 20.79 6.59
CA PRO A 458 11.92 22.24 6.74
C PRO A 458 10.58 22.62 7.42
N ALA A 459 10.64 23.36 8.53
CA ALA A 459 9.49 23.68 9.36
C ALA A 459 8.46 24.62 8.70
N ASP A 460 8.89 25.45 7.76
CA ASP A 460 8.08 26.46 7.06
C ASP A 460 7.36 25.92 5.81
N LYS A 461 7.70 24.69 5.39
CA LYS A 461 7.15 24.06 4.18
C LYS A 461 6.23 22.88 4.47
N VAL A 462 6.03 22.51 5.73
CA VAL A 462 5.17 21.39 6.11
C VAL A 462 4.28 21.75 7.31
N SER A 463 3.10 21.17 7.35
CA SER A 463 2.25 21.11 8.55
C SER A 463 2.33 19.69 9.09
N ALA A 464 2.80 19.50 10.32
CA ALA A 464 3.05 18.16 10.84
C ALA A 464 2.40 17.92 12.19
N SER A 465 1.92 16.69 12.36
CA SER A 465 1.38 16.15 13.60
C SER A 465 2.03 14.81 13.95
N LEU A 466 2.10 14.52 15.25
CA LEU A 466 2.63 13.29 15.80
C LEU A 466 1.52 12.56 16.57
N ARG A 467 1.36 11.27 16.30
CA ARG A 467 0.48 10.38 17.07
C ARG A 467 1.28 9.32 17.77
N PHE A 468 0.99 9.06 19.04
CA PHE A 468 1.61 7.95 19.75
C PHE A 468 0.67 7.41 20.83
N ARG A 469 0.97 6.19 21.30
CA ARG A 469 0.36 5.60 22.49
C ARG A 469 1.45 5.33 23.51
N GLU A 470 1.25 5.81 24.73
CA GLU A 470 2.12 5.45 25.84
C GLU A 470 2.06 3.93 26.06
N ALA A 471 3.21 3.30 26.19
CA ALA A 471 3.32 1.86 26.36
C ALA A 471 3.80 1.52 27.77
N TYR A 472 3.26 0.43 28.32
CA TYR A 472 3.50 -0.01 29.69
C TYR A 472 3.80 -1.50 29.72
N LEU A 473 4.86 -1.87 30.45
CA LEU A 473 5.22 -3.24 30.82
C LEU A 473 4.18 -3.90 31.73
#